data_AF-A0A2D0J180-F1
#
_entry.id   AF-A0A2D0J180-F1
#
_cell.length_a   1.000
_cell.length_b   1.000
_cell.length_c   1.000
_cell.angle_alpha   90.00
_cell.angle_beta   90.00
_cell.angle_gamma   90.00
#
_symmetry.space_group_name_H-M   'P 1'
#
loop_
_entity.id
_entity.type
_entity.pdbx_description
1 polymer ?
#
loop_
_entity_poly.entity_id
_entity_poly.type
_entity_poly.pdbx_seq_one_letter_code
_entity_poly.pdbx_strand_id
1 'polypeptide(L)'
;MPAALTDLDDRLVGRLRNLVITLISFFAASVSITLLFPYPWLFFFGLAISTCSFILLGALGQRYVTIAFGALLIAIYTMLGASIFPVWYQQPLLLLTGAIWYNLLTLAGHLLFPIRPLQENLARCYHQLSAYLYTKTNLFDPDSEAEEYKQAVFDVVMANSTLVTALNQAKIALLSRLKGDRGQQGTRKTLHYYFVIQDIHERASSSYIQYQKLRETLRHSDILFRFQRLLSMQAHACEQVSQSIILRKQYQHSSRFKNAFNYLENSLERLKKQANS
;
A
#
# COMPACT_ATOMS: atom_id res chain seq x y z
N MET A 1 12.29 -18.94 -12.03
CA MET A 1 10.86 -19.05 -12.39
C MET A 1 9.99 -19.99 -11.52
N PRO A 2 10.50 -20.92 -10.67
CA PRO A 2 9.60 -21.78 -9.87
C PRO A 2 9.00 -21.13 -8.61
N ALA A 3 9.61 -20.07 -8.07
CA ALA A 3 9.13 -19.39 -6.85
C ALA A 3 7.87 -18.51 -7.02
N ALA A 4 7.54 -18.14 -8.26
CA ALA A 4 6.35 -17.33 -8.56
C ALA A 4 5.08 -18.19 -8.64
N LEU A 5 5.21 -19.48 -8.96
CA LEU A 5 4.12 -20.46 -8.91
C LEU A 5 3.78 -20.80 -7.45
N THR A 6 4.79 -20.95 -6.58
CA THR A 6 4.59 -21.33 -5.17
C THR A 6 3.93 -20.24 -4.32
N ASP A 7 4.21 -18.96 -4.57
CA ASP A 7 3.56 -17.82 -3.88
C ASP A 7 2.12 -17.58 -4.37
N LEU A 8 1.87 -17.91 -5.66
CA LEU A 8 0.52 -18.00 -6.18
C LEU A 8 -0.22 -19.17 -5.50
N ASP A 9 0.41 -20.34 -5.40
CA ASP A 9 -0.12 -21.51 -4.73
C ASP A 9 -0.46 -21.21 -3.27
N ASP A 10 0.38 -20.56 -2.46
CA ASP A 10 0.08 -20.33 -1.04
C ASP A 10 -1.13 -19.39 -0.81
N ARG A 11 -1.25 -18.36 -1.65
CA ARG A 11 -2.39 -17.41 -1.60
C ARG A 11 -3.67 -18.04 -2.16
N LEU A 12 -3.53 -18.87 -3.19
CA LEU A 12 -4.60 -19.68 -3.76
C LEU A 12 -5.03 -20.79 -2.82
N VAL A 13 -4.11 -21.42 -2.09
CA VAL A 13 -4.32 -22.50 -1.10
C VAL A 13 -5.06 -21.93 0.11
N GLY A 14 -4.71 -20.73 0.58
CA GLY A 14 -5.49 -20.05 1.61
C GLY A 14 -6.93 -19.74 1.18
N ARG A 15 -7.14 -19.35 -0.09
CA ARG A 15 -8.47 -19.11 -0.67
C ARG A 15 -9.22 -20.42 -0.96
N LEU A 16 -8.54 -21.47 -1.44
CA LEU A 16 -9.05 -22.81 -1.69
C LEU A 16 -9.47 -23.47 -0.39
N ARG A 17 -8.69 -23.34 0.68
CA ARG A 17 -9.05 -23.83 2.01
C ARG A 17 -10.31 -23.14 2.51
N ASN A 18 -10.42 -21.81 2.32
CA ASN A 18 -11.65 -21.08 2.66
C ASN A 18 -12.84 -21.51 1.77
N LEU A 19 -12.61 -21.77 0.48
CA LEU A 19 -13.62 -22.31 -0.45
C LEU A 19 -14.08 -23.71 -0.05
N VAL A 20 -13.16 -24.58 0.35
CA VAL A 20 -13.47 -25.93 0.82
C VAL A 20 -14.24 -25.88 2.14
N ILE A 21 -13.84 -25.02 3.08
CA ILE A 21 -14.57 -24.82 4.34
C ILE A 21 -15.98 -24.28 4.08
N THR A 22 -16.15 -23.36 3.13
CA THR A 22 -17.48 -22.87 2.73
C THR A 22 -18.31 -23.91 1.99
N LEU A 23 -17.69 -24.72 1.13
CA LEU A 23 -18.38 -25.82 0.46
C LEU A 23 -18.86 -26.87 1.46
N ILE A 24 -18.02 -27.21 2.44
CA ILE A 24 -18.34 -28.18 3.50
C ILE A 24 -19.43 -27.63 4.42
N SER A 25 -19.35 -26.36 4.83
CA SER A 25 -20.39 -25.75 5.67
C SER A 25 -21.72 -25.61 4.91
N PHE A 26 -21.67 -25.30 3.62
CA PHE A 26 -22.85 -25.24 2.76
C PHE A 26 -23.47 -26.61 2.53
N PHE A 27 -22.64 -27.63 2.28
CA PHE A 27 -23.08 -29.02 2.16
C PHE A 27 -23.71 -29.51 3.46
N ALA A 28 -23.09 -29.24 4.61
CA ALA A 28 -23.62 -29.58 5.92
C ALA A 28 -24.97 -28.87 6.20
N ALA A 29 -25.10 -27.59 5.85
CA ALA A 29 -26.34 -26.83 6.01
C ALA A 29 -27.46 -27.35 5.09
N SER A 30 -27.13 -27.66 3.83
CA SER A 30 -28.09 -28.20 2.86
C SER A 30 -28.57 -29.60 3.26
N VAL A 31 -27.67 -30.48 3.71
CA VAL A 31 -28.03 -31.80 4.25
C VAL A 31 -28.89 -31.65 5.51
N SER A 32 -28.56 -30.72 6.42
CA SER A 32 -29.37 -30.42 7.60
C SER A 32 -30.79 -30.00 7.23
N ILE A 33 -30.98 -29.05 6.31
CA ILE A 33 -32.31 -28.57 5.91
C ILE A 33 -33.15 -29.67 5.26
N THR A 34 -32.52 -30.52 4.44
CA THR A 34 -33.21 -31.59 3.72
C THR A 34 -33.66 -32.72 4.67
N LEU A 35 -32.83 -33.06 5.66
CA LEU A 35 -33.14 -34.12 6.63
C LEU A 35 -34.21 -33.70 7.65
N LEU A 36 -34.31 -32.39 7.94
CA LEU A 36 -35.14 -31.84 9.02
C LEU A 36 -36.48 -31.26 8.57
N PHE A 37 -36.75 -31.24 7.27
CA PHE A 37 -38.01 -30.77 6.68
C PHE A 37 -39.29 -31.42 7.26
N PRO A 38 -39.29 -32.69 7.73
CA PRO A 38 -40.48 -33.29 8.36
C PRO A 38 -40.71 -32.93 9.83
N TYR A 39 -39.74 -32.32 10.54
CA TYR A 39 -39.77 -32.14 12.00
C TYR A 39 -39.47 -30.68 12.42
N PRO A 40 -40.50 -29.84 12.63
CA PRO A 40 -40.34 -28.39 12.84
C PRO A 40 -39.57 -27.97 14.11
N TRP A 41 -39.53 -28.80 15.14
CA TRP A 41 -38.79 -28.50 16.38
C TRP A 41 -37.28 -28.68 16.20
N LEU A 42 -36.86 -29.73 15.48
CA LEU A 42 -35.45 -29.96 15.18
C LEU A 42 -34.90 -28.88 14.24
N PHE A 43 -35.72 -28.38 13.30
CA PHE A 43 -35.37 -27.26 12.42
C PHE A 43 -34.97 -25.99 13.20
N PHE A 44 -35.73 -25.64 14.24
CA PHE A 44 -35.44 -24.47 15.07
C PHE A 44 -34.09 -24.61 15.81
N PHE A 45 -33.83 -25.78 16.40
CA PHE A 45 -32.55 -26.04 17.09
C PHE A 45 -31.37 -26.10 16.11
N GLY A 46 -31.54 -26.69 14.93
CA GLY A 46 -30.52 -26.73 13.89
C GLY A 46 -30.15 -25.32 13.38
N LEU A 47 -31.14 -24.46 13.19
CA LEU A 47 -30.94 -23.07 12.76
C LEU A 47 -30.26 -22.24 13.86
N ALA A 48 -30.67 -22.42 15.12
CA ALA A 48 -30.05 -21.76 16.27
C ALA A 48 -28.56 -22.14 16.43
N ILE A 49 -28.22 -23.43 16.34
CA ILE A 49 -26.84 -23.93 16.43
C ILE A 49 -25.99 -23.46 15.25
N SER A 50 -26.55 -23.48 14.04
CA SER A 50 -25.87 -23.01 12.83
C SER A 50 -25.58 -21.50 12.90
N THR A 51 -26.55 -20.70 13.31
CA THR A 51 -26.41 -19.25 13.46
C THR A 51 -25.37 -18.92 14.53
N CYS A 52 -25.39 -19.62 15.66
CA CYS A 52 -24.41 -19.44 16.74
C CYS A 52 -22.98 -19.81 16.27
N SER A 53 -22.84 -20.89 15.50
CA SER A 53 -21.57 -21.30 14.91
C SER A 53 -21.05 -20.29 13.87
N PHE A 54 -21.93 -19.71 13.04
CA PHE A 54 -21.56 -18.68 12.07
C PHE A 54 -21.16 -17.35 12.72
N ILE A 55 -21.83 -16.95 13.80
CA ILE A 55 -21.47 -15.77 14.59
C ILE A 55 -20.09 -15.96 15.24
N LEU A 56 -19.83 -17.13 15.82
CA LEU A 56 -18.53 -17.47 16.42
C LEU A 56 -17.40 -17.54 15.36
N LEU A 57 -17.68 -18.05 14.16
CA LEU A 57 -16.76 -18.01 13.02
C LEU A 57 -16.44 -16.57 12.57
N GLY A 58 -17.42 -15.67 12.63
CA GLY A 58 -17.23 -14.24 12.36
C GLY A 58 -16.27 -13.55 13.36
N ALA A 59 -16.24 -14.01 14.61
CA ALA A 59 -15.36 -13.46 15.65
C ALA A 59 -13.88 -13.82 15.46
N LEU A 60 -13.55 -14.83 14.66
CA LEU A 60 -12.17 -15.28 14.37
C LEU A 60 -11.47 -14.44 13.29
N GLY A 61 -12.14 -13.45 12.69
CA GLY A 61 -11.52 -12.43 11.85
C GLY A 61 -12.41 -11.90 10.73
N GLN A 62 -12.11 -10.67 10.28
CA GLN A 62 -12.91 -9.90 9.32
C GLN A 62 -13.13 -10.58 7.96
N ARG A 63 -12.31 -11.59 7.62
CA ARG A 63 -12.45 -12.40 6.39
C ARG A 63 -13.57 -13.44 6.49
N TYR A 64 -13.93 -13.89 7.69
CA TYR A 64 -14.98 -14.90 7.92
C TYR A 64 -16.36 -14.27 8.06
N VAL A 65 -16.43 -12.98 8.39
CA VAL A 65 -17.69 -12.19 8.46
C VAL A 65 -18.38 -12.10 7.10
N THR A 66 -17.63 -11.79 6.03
CA THR A 66 -18.19 -11.70 4.67
C THR A 66 -18.72 -13.04 4.18
N ILE A 67 -18.06 -14.13 4.59
CA ILE A 67 -18.44 -15.51 4.28
C ILE A 67 -19.73 -15.91 5.02
N ALA A 68 -19.80 -15.62 6.32
CA ALA A 68 -20.98 -15.90 7.14
C ALA A 68 -22.20 -15.10 6.66
N PHE A 69 -22.01 -13.84 6.25
CA PHE A 69 -23.07 -13.01 5.69
C PHE A 69 -23.59 -13.56 4.36
N GLY A 70 -22.69 -14.03 3.48
CA GLY A 70 -23.07 -14.69 2.22
C GLY A 70 -23.87 -15.98 2.45
N ALA A 71 -23.47 -16.79 3.44
CA ALA A 71 -24.20 -18.00 3.81
C ALA A 71 -25.61 -17.68 4.37
N LEU A 72 -25.73 -16.64 5.20
CA LEU A 72 -27.01 -16.19 5.76
C LEU A 72 -27.95 -15.66 4.68
N LEU A 73 -27.42 -14.90 3.70
CA LEU A 73 -28.17 -14.36 2.58
C LEU A 73 -28.71 -15.49 1.68
N ILE A 74 -27.89 -16.51 1.40
CA ILE A 74 -28.33 -17.69 0.65
C ILE A 74 -29.41 -18.45 1.43
N ALA A 75 -29.24 -18.65 2.75
CA ALA A 75 -30.22 -19.32 3.60
C ALA A 75 -31.60 -18.62 3.57
N ILE A 76 -31.62 -17.29 3.66
CA ILE A 76 -32.84 -16.48 3.56
C ILE A 76 -33.47 -16.61 2.16
N TYR A 77 -32.67 -16.57 1.10
CA TYR A 77 -33.17 -16.73 -0.27
C TYR A 77 -33.72 -18.14 -0.57
N THR A 78 -33.10 -19.19 -0.03
CA THR A 78 -33.65 -20.55 -0.11
C THR A 78 -34.95 -20.70 0.68
N MET A 79 -35.09 -20.00 1.82
CA MET A 79 -36.32 -20.00 2.60
C MET A 79 -37.45 -19.23 1.90
N LEU A 80 -37.14 -18.12 1.23
CA LEU A 80 -38.13 -17.33 0.46
C LEU A 80 -38.56 -18.01 -0.85
N GLY A 81 -37.64 -18.73 -1.53
CA GLY A 81 -37.91 -19.36 -2.83
C GLY A 81 -38.49 -20.78 -2.78
N ALA A 82 -38.61 -21.36 -1.59
CA ALA A 82 -39.19 -22.69 -1.38
C ALA A 82 -40.65 -22.82 -1.88
N SER A 83 -41.36 -21.71 -2.09
CA SER A 83 -42.72 -21.68 -2.64
C SER A 83 -42.79 -21.54 -4.16
N ILE A 84 -41.66 -21.29 -4.85
CA ILE A 84 -41.62 -20.91 -6.27
C ILE A 84 -41.02 -22.02 -7.15
N PHE A 85 -40.14 -22.87 -6.61
CA PHE A 85 -39.50 -23.97 -7.36
C PHE A 85 -39.99 -25.34 -6.87
N PRO A 86 -40.52 -26.22 -7.75
CA PRO A 86 -41.07 -27.52 -7.36
C PRO A 86 -39.99 -28.55 -6.98
N VAL A 87 -38.72 -28.26 -7.23
CA VAL A 87 -37.59 -29.18 -7.07
C VAL A 87 -36.58 -28.61 -6.09
N TRP A 88 -36.46 -29.26 -4.93
CA TRP A 88 -35.71 -28.83 -3.75
C TRP A 88 -34.22 -28.53 -3.99
N TYR A 89 -33.59 -29.13 -5.00
CA TYR A 89 -32.15 -28.98 -5.27
C TYR A 89 -31.79 -27.90 -6.30
N GLN A 90 -32.76 -27.38 -7.07
CA GLN A 90 -32.46 -26.55 -8.25
C GLN A 90 -31.98 -25.14 -7.88
N GLN A 91 -32.60 -24.54 -6.86
CA GLN A 91 -32.27 -23.19 -6.42
C GLN A 91 -30.91 -23.08 -5.70
N PRO A 92 -30.54 -23.98 -4.77
CA PRO A 92 -29.20 -23.98 -4.16
C PRO A 92 -28.08 -24.27 -5.18
N LEU A 93 -28.33 -25.13 -6.16
CA LEU A 93 -27.34 -25.51 -7.17
C LEU A 93 -27.00 -24.33 -8.11
N LEU A 94 -28.00 -23.54 -8.51
CA LEU A 94 -27.78 -22.33 -9.31
C LEU A 94 -27.00 -21.26 -8.55
N LEU A 95 -27.29 -21.07 -7.26
CA LEU A 95 -26.54 -20.13 -6.40
C LEU A 95 -25.09 -20.57 -6.20
N LEU A 96 -24.85 -21.87 -5.97
CA LEU A 96 -23.50 -22.43 -5.91
C LEU A 96 -22.74 -22.22 -7.22
N THR A 97 -23.39 -22.51 -8.35
CA THR A 97 -22.78 -22.37 -9.67
C THR A 97 -22.41 -20.91 -9.95
N GLY A 98 -23.28 -19.96 -9.60
CA GLY A 98 -23.00 -18.53 -9.69
C GLY A 98 -21.85 -18.07 -8.79
N ALA A 99 -21.80 -18.55 -7.54
CA ALA A 99 -20.72 -18.24 -6.61
C ALA A 99 -19.36 -18.80 -7.08
N ILE A 100 -19.34 -20.02 -7.60
CA ILE A 100 -18.15 -20.64 -8.19
C ILE A 100 -17.70 -19.86 -9.43
N TRP A 101 -18.63 -19.49 -10.32
CA TRP A 101 -18.32 -18.74 -11.53
C TRP A 101 -17.74 -17.35 -11.23
N TYR A 102 -18.36 -16.61 -10.31
CA TYR A 102 -17.86 -15.29 -9.89
C TYR A 102 -16.47 -15.39 -9.25
N ASN A 103 -16.24 -16.40 -8.40
CA ASN A 103 -14.93 -16.62 -7.80
C ASN A 103 -13.88 -17.00 -8.84
N LEU A 104 -14.20 -17.87 -9.80
CA LEU A 104 -13.32 -18.20 -10.92
C LEU A 104 -12.95 -16.96 -11.74
N LEU A 105 -13.93 -16.13 -12.08
CA LEU A 105 -13.71 -14.89 -12.83
C LEU A 105 -12.83 -13.91 -12.04
N THR A 106 -13.07 -13.77 -10.73
CA THR A 106 -12.26 -12.93 -9.83
C THR A 106 -10.83 -13.46 -9.70
N LEU A 107 -10.67 -14.79 -9.59
CA LEU A 107 -9.37 -15.45 -9.52
C LEU A 107 -8.57 -15.24 -10.81
N ALA A 108 -9.23 -15.43 -11.96
CA ALA A 108 -8.65 -15.19 -13.28
C ALA A 108 -8.23 -13.73 -13.46
N GLY A 109 -9.06 -12.78 -13.03
CA GLY A 109 -8.73 -11.35 -13.04
C GLY A 109 -7.48 -11.01 -12.23
N HIS A 110 -7.33 -11.59 -11.03
CA HIS A 110 -6.13 -11.41 -10.20
C HIS A 110 -4.88 -12.08 -10.77
N LEU A 111 -5.04 -13.21 -11.47
CA LEU A 111 -3.95 -13.94 -12.14
C LEU A 111 -3.43 -13.16 -13.36
N LEU A 112 -4.32 -12.53 -14.12
CA LEU A 112 -3.99 -11.72 -15.30
C LEU A 112 -3.37 -10.37 -14.91
N PHE A 113 -3.81 -9.76 -13.79
CA PHE A 113 -3.27 -8.50 -13.29
C PHE A 113 -2.77 -8.63 -11.84
N PRO A 114 -1.58 -9.21 -11.62
CA PRO A 114 -0.91 -9.13 -10.33
C PRO A 114 -0.40 -7.70 -10.12
N ILE A 115 -1.31 -6.77 -9.79
CA ILE A 115 -0.97 -5.45 -9.26
C ILE A 115 -0.28 -5.73 -7.93
N ARG A 116 1.04 -5.51 -7.86
CA ARG A 116 1.79 -5.68 -6.61
C ARG A 116 1.60 -4.40 -5.81
N PRO A 117 0.71 -4.36 -4.79
CA PRO A 117 0.41 -3.13 -4.02
C PRO A 117 1.68 -2.51 -3.43
N LEU A 118 2.73 -3.32 -3.25
CA LEU A 118 4.01 -2.88 -2.75
C LEU A 118 4.80 -1.95 -3.69
N GLN A 119 4.72 -2.15 -5.01
CA GLN A 119 5.38 -1.25 -5.97
C GLN A 119 4.68 0.11 -6.01
N GLU A 120 3.36 0.10 -5.93
CA GLU A 120 2.53 1.30 -5.90
C GLU A 120 2.75 2.10 -4.62
N ASN A 121 2.84 1.42 -3.47
CA ASN A 121 3.24 2.05 -2.20
C ASN A 121 4.64 2.68 -2.28
N LEU A 122 5.61 1.99 -2.88
CA LEU A 122 6.96 2.55 -3.08
C LEU A 122 6.96 3.77 -4.01
N ALA A 123 6.25 3.70 -5.13
CA ALA A 123 6.13 4.82 -6.05
C ALA A 123 5.48 6.02 -5.36
N ARG A 124 4.44 5.79 -4.56
CA ARG A 124 3.82 6.82 -3.72
C ARG A 124 4.82 7.41 -2.73
N CYS A 125 5.67 6.62 -2.07
CA CYS A 125 6.72 7.14 -1.20
C CYS A 125 7.70 8.05 -1.95
N TYR A 126 8.16 7.66 -3.13
CA TYR A 126 9.06 8.49 -3.95
C TYR A 126 8.40 9.79 -4.43
N HIS A 127 7.11 9.73 -4.77
CA HIS A 127 6.34 10.91 -5.15
C HIS A 127 6.18 11.88 -3.96
N GLN A 128 5.85 11.37 -2.77
CA GLN A 128 5.77 12.19 -1.56
C GLN A 128 7.13 12.73 -1.12
N LEU A 129 8.21 11.97 -1.35
CA LEU A 129 9.57 12.44 -1.10
C LEU A 129 9.93 13.58 -2.05
N SER A 130 9.57 13.47 -3.33
CA SER A 130 9.72 14.54 -4.31
C SER A 130 8.99 15.81 -3.85
N ALA A 131 7.71 15.69 -3.49
CA ALA A 131 6.91 16.81 -3.00
C ALA A 131 7.54 17.44 -1.75
N TYR A 132 7.94 16.64 -0.77
CA TYR A 132 8.63 17.13 0.43
C TYR A 132 9.91 17.90 0.11
N LEU A 133 10.79 17.33 -0.72
CA LEU A 133 12.04 17.98 -1.11
C LEU A 133 11.78 19.27 -1.90
N TYR A 134 10.78 19.28 -2.79
CA TYR A 134 10.41 20.45 -3.59
C TYR A 134 9.85 21.58 -2.71
N THR A 135 8.90 21.28 -1.82
CA THR A 135 8.36 22.28 -0.87
C THR A 135 9.47 22.83 0.04
N LYS A 136 10.43 21.99 0.42
CA LYS A 136 11.58 22.39 1.23
C LYS A 136 12.50 23.38 0.51
N THR A 137 12.47 23.46 -0.81
CA THR A 137 13.26 24.43 -1.58
C THR A 137 12.87 25.88 -1.23
N ASN A 138 11.60 26.11 -0.89
CA ASN A 138 11.09 27.44 -0.52
C ASN A 138 11.70 27.99 0.78
N LEU A 139 12.27 27.13 1.64
CA LEU A 139 13.00 27.59 2.84
C LEU A 139 14.33 28.27 2.52
N PHE A 140 14.83 28.10 1.29
CA PHE A 140 16.12 28.65 0.85
C PHE A 140 15.97 29.90 -0.01
N ASP A 141 14.76 30.44 -0.18
CA ASP A 141 14.56 31.68 -0.91
C ASP A 141 15.02 32.88 -0.05
N PRO A 142 16.06 33.64 -0.48
CA PRO A 142 16.58 34.76 0.28
C PRO A 142 15.66 35.98 0.28
N ASP A 143 14.67 36.05 -0.62
CA ASP A 143 13.82 37.22 -0.83
C ASP A 143 12.43 37.09 -0.16
N SER A 144 12.04 35.91 0.33
CA SER A 144 10.70 35.69 0.92
C SER A 144 10.42 36.54 2.17
N GLU A 145 9.24 37.11 2.29
CA GLU A 145 8.90 37.86 3.50
C GLU A 145 8.75 36.96 4.74
N ALA A 146 8.70 37.55 5.94
CA ALA A 146 8.62 36.78 7.20
C ALA A 146 7.37 35.90 7.27
N GLU A 147 6.24 36.37 6.72
CA GLU A 147 4.99 35.62 6.70
C GLU A 147 5.02 34.49 5.66
N GLU A 148 5.57 34.74 4.47
CA GLU A 148 5.80 33.71 3.44
C GLU A 148 6.74 32.61 3.95
N TYR A 149 7.78 32.97 4.71
CA TYR A 149 8.69 32.00 5.31
C TYR A 149 7.98 31.10 6.33
N LYS A 150 7.11 31.66 7.19
CA LYS A 150 6.30 30.86 8.12
C LYS A 150 5.39 29.89 7.37
N GLN A 151 4.76 30.35 6.30
CA GLN A 151 3.93 29.50 5.45
C GLN A 151 4.76 28.37 4.82
N ALA A 152 5.95 28.67 4.29
CA ALA A 152 6.85 27.66 3.73
C ALA A 152 7.27 26.62 4.78
N VAL A 153 7.55 27.04 6.03
CA VAL A 153 7.84 26.12 7.14
C VAL A 153 6.64 25.22 7.42
N PHE A 154 5.43 25.78 7.48
CA PHE A 154 4.20 25.00 7.68
C PHE A 154 4.00 23.97 6.56
N ASP A 155 4.15 24.37 5.30
CA ASP A 155 3.99 23.49 4.15
C ASP A 155 5.00 22.33 4.17
N VAL A 156 6.26 22.60 4.59
CA VAL A 156 7.28 21.55 4.76
C VAL A 156 6.91 20.56 5.86
N VAL A 157 6.37 21.04 6.98
CA VAL A 157 5.91 20.17 8.09
C VAL A 157 4.75 19.29 7.62
N MET A 158 3.80 19.84 6.86
CA MET A 158 2.68 19.10 6.31
C MET A 158 3.14 18.03 5.30
N ALA A 159 4.02 18.41 4.36
CA ALA A 159 4.60 17.47 3.40
C ALA A 159 5.40 16.36 4.09
N ASN A 160 6.13 16.67 5.17
CA ASN A 160 6.83 15.69 5.97
C ASN A 160 5.87 14.69 6.64
N SER A 161 4.77 15.18 7.21
CA SER A 161 3.72 14.32 7.79
C SER A 161 3.16 13.35 6.75
N THR A 162 2.80 13.85 5.56
CA THR A 162 2.32 13.00 4.46
C THR A 162 3.36 11.96 4.03
N LEU A 163 4.63 12.34 3.90
CA LEU A 163 5.72 11.41 3.58
C LEU A 163 5.90 10.31 4.64
N VAL A 164 5.90 10.67 5.93
CA VAL A 164 6.03 9.70 7.03
C VAL A 164 4.86 8.72 7.05
N THR A 165 3.63 9.18 6.78
CA THR A 165 2.49 8.26 6.67
C THR A 165 2.66 7.27 5.51
N ALA A 166 3.13 7.73 4.35
CA ALA A 166 3.41 6.86 3.21
C ALA A 166 4.53 5.86 3.53
N LEU A 167 5.60 6.29 4.20
CA LEU A 167 6.70 5.42 4.63
C LEU A 167 6.23 4.34 5.59
N ASN A 168 5.39 4.67 6.56
CA ASN A 168 4.82 3.69 7.49
C ASN A 168 3.94 2.66 6.77
N GLN A 169 3.12 3.08 5.80
CA GLN A 169 2.33 2.16 4.98
C GLN A 169 3.22 1.22 4.17
N ALA A 170 4.26 1.74 3.52
CA ALA A 170 5.22 0.94 2.77
C ALA A 170 5.98 -0.05 3.69
N LYS A 171 6.38 0.38 4.89
CA LYS A 171 7.05 -0.47 5.89
C LYS A 171 6.18 -1.64 6.31
N ILE A 172 4.90 -1.40 6.63
CA ILE A 172 3.95 -2.47 7.00
C ILE A 172 3.80 -3.47 5.84
N ALA A 173 3.64 -2.97 4.61
CA ALA A 173 3.55 -3.81 3.42
C ALA A 173 4.82 -4.65 3.21
N LEU A 174 6.00 -4.06 3.36
CA LEU A 174 7.31 -4.75 3.29
C LEU A 174 7.45 -5.85 4.35
N LEU A 175 7.15 -5.54 5.61
CA LEU A 175 7.24 -6.48 6.72
C LEU A 175 6.28 -7.66 6.57
N SER A 176 5.05 -7.40 6.11
CA SER A 176 4.08 -8.47 5.86
C SER A 176 4.58 -9.46 4.81
N ARG A 177 5.29 -8.96 3.79
CA ARG A 177 5.88 -9.78 2.74
C ARG A 177 7.14 -10.52 3.20
N LEU A 178 8.00 -9.88 3.98
CA LEU A 178 9.20 -10.51 4.55
C LEU A 178 8.88 -11.70 5.48
N LYS A 179 7.74 -11.63 6.20
CA LYS A 179 7.28 -12.73 7.06
C LYS A 179 6.80 -13.96 6.27
N GLY A 180 6.20 -13.75 5.10
CA GLY A 180 5.70 -14.83 4.23
C GLY A 180 6.72 -15.34 3.21
N ASP A 181 7.62 -14.48 2.73
CA ASP A 181 8.45 -14.71 1.54
C ASP A 181 9.95 -14.50 1.86
N ARG A 182 10.52 -15.48 2.57
CA ARG A 182 11.93 -15.50 3.01
C ARG A 182 12.88 -15.76 1.82
N GLY A 183 13.10 -14.76 0.95
CA GLY A 183 14.31 -14.74 0.11
C GLY A 183 14.18 -14.48 -1.39
N GLN A 184 13.04 -14.01 -1.90
CA GLN A 184 12.95 -13.68 -3.33
C GLN A 184 13.71 -12.40 -3.73
N GLN A 185 14.35 -12.42 -4.91
CA GLN A 185 15.10 -11.28 -5.48
C GLN A 185 14.26 -10.00 -5.61
N GLY A 186 12.95 -10.14 -5.86
CA GLY A 186 12.02 -9.00 -5.94
C GLY A 186 11.87 -8.24 -4.62
N THR A 187 11.87 -8.96 -3.49
CA THR A 187 11.79 -8.38 -2.15
C THR A 187 13.06 -7.61 -1.80
N ARG A 188 14.25 -8.11 -2.20
CA ARG A 188 15.52 -7.40 -2.04
C ARG A 188 15.55 -6.06 -2.79
N LYS A 189 15.09 -6.04 -4.05
CA LYS A 189 15.05 -4.80 -4.85
C LYS A 189 14.13 -3.75 -4.22
N THR A 190 12.92 -4.15 -3.82
CA THR A 190 11.97 -3.27 -3.12
C THR A 190 12.54 -2.74 -1.79
N LEU A 191 13.18 -3.60 -1.01
CA LEU A 191 13.80 -3.22 0.26
C LEU A 191 14.92 -2.20 0.06
N HIS A 192 15.74 -2.37 -0.99
CA HIS A 192 16.77 -1.39 -1.35
C HIS A 192 16.19 -0.02 -1.68
N TYR A 193 15.14 0.06 -2.51
CA TYR A 193 14.44 1.31 -2.79
C TYR A 193 13.89 1.98 -1.53
N TYR A 194 13.31 1.19 -0.62
CA TYR A 194 12.81 1.70 0.65
C TYR A 194 13.93 2.32 1.51
N PHE A 195 15.07 1.63 1.66
CA PHE A 195 16.20 2.17 2.42
C PHE A 195 16.80 3.44 1.81
N VAL A 196 16.84 3.54 0.47
CA VAL A 196 17.28 4.77 -0.20
C VAL A 196 16.35 5.94 0.13
N ILE A 197 15.02 5.75 0.08
CA ILE A 197 14.07 6.80 0.48
C ILE A 197 14.30 7.20 1.94
N GLN A 198 14.45 6.23 2.83
CA GLN A 198 14.63 6.46 4.25
C GLN A 198 15.91 7.26 4.54
N ASP A 199 17.04 6.90 3.93
CA ASP A 199 18.31 7.62 4.07
C ASP A 199 18.20 9.07 3.55
N ILE A 200 17.54 9.29 2.40
CA ILE A 200 17.30 10.65 1.89
C ILE A 200 16.41 11.44 2.85
N HIS A 201 15.32 10.85 3.34
CA HIS A 201 14.40 11.49 4.28
C HIS A 201 15.10 11.84 5.60
N GLU A 202 15.89 10.93 6.16
CA GLU A 202 16.64 11.15 7.40
C GLU A 202 17.64 12.31 7.26
N ARG A 203 18.43 12.30 6.18
CA ARG A 203 19.39 13.39 5.88
C ARG A 203 18.70 14.71 5.61
N ALA A 204 17.55 14.70 4.94
CA ALA A 204 16.79 15.92 4.70
C ALA A 204 16.10 16.42 5.97
N SER A 205 15.63 15.54 6.86
CA SER A 205 14.93 15.96 8.08
C SER A 205 15.89 16.43 9.20
N SER A 206 17.16 16.03 9.15
CA SER A 206 18.12 16.29 10.25
C SER A 206 18.50 17.76 10.46
N SER A 207 18.30 18.64 9.46
CA SER A 207 18.72 20.05 9.54
C SER A 207 17.63 20.99 10.08
N TYR A 208 16.67 20.47 10.85
CA TYR A 208 15.58 21.25 11.44
C TYR A 208 16.17 22.28 12.42
N ILE A 209 15.86 23.58 12.22
CA ILE A 209 16.11 24.75 13.12
C ILE A 209 17.19 25.76 12.66
N GLN A 210 18.12 25.45 11.74
CA GLN A 210 19.18 26.42 11.37
C GLN A 210 18.96 27.24 10.09
N TYR A 211 17.85 27.05 9.35
CA TYR A 211 17.63 27.74 8.08
C TYR A 211 17.51 29.26 8.20
N GLN A 212 16.92 29.77 9.29
CA GLN A 212 16.79 31.20 9.50
C GLN A 212 18.15 31.88 9.69
N LYS A 213 19.03 31.29 10.50
CA LYS A 213 20.41 31.76 10.68
C LYS A 213 21.23 31.64 9.38
N LEU A 214 21.05 30.53 8.66
CA LEU A 214 21.69 30.30 7.38
C LEU A 214 21.27 31.36 6.36
N ARG A 215 19.98 31.70 6.33
CA ARG A 215 19.41 32.72 5.47
C ARG A 215 19.94 34.11 5.80
N GLU A 216 19.99 34.48 7.09
CA GLU A 216 20.56 35.77 7.52
C GLU A 216 22.04 35.90 7.14
N THR A 217 22.83 34.83 7.33
CA THR A 217 24.28 34.85 7.07
C THR A 217 24.60 34.82 5.57
N LEU A 218 23.81 34.10 4.77
CA LEU A 218 24.07 33.86 3.35
C LEU A 218 23.12 34.62 2.42
N ARG A 219 22.35 35.60 2.94
CA ARG A 219 21.33 36.32 2.16
C ARG A 219 21.89 36.93 0.88
N HIS A 220 23.10 37.49 0.94
CA HIS A 220 23.76 38.15 -0.18
C HIS A 220 24.66 37.20 -0.99
N SER A 221 24.60 35.90 -0.73
CA SER A 221 25.37 34.87 -1.41
C SER A 221 24.51 34.09 -2.40
N ASP A 222 25.11 33.68 -3.52
CA ASP A 222 24.46 32.81 -4.51
C ASP A 222 24.29 31.36 -4.01
N ILE A 223 24.84 31.01 -2.83
CA ILE A 223 24.76 29.68 -2.23
C ILE A 223 23.31 29.23 -2.00
N LEU A 224 22.44 30.10 -1.50
CA LEU A 224 21.06 29.75 -1.17
C LEU A 224 20.30 29.27 -2.42
N PHE A 225 20.44 30.01 -3.53
CA PHE A 225 19.90 29.61 -4.83
C PHE A 225 20.49 28.29 -5.37
N ARG A 226 21.77 28.03 -5.09
CA ARG A 226 22.41 26.75 -5.48
C ARG A 226 21.87 25.58 -4.66
N PHE A 227 21.62 25.77 -3.35
CA PHE A 227 20.93 24.77 -2.53
C PHE A 227 19.52 24.51 -3.03
N GLN A 228 18.76 25.57 -3.29
CA GLN A 228 17.41 25.48 -3.85
C GLN A 228 17.42 24.64 -5.13
N ARG A 229 18.30 24.99 -6.09
CA ARG A 229 18.45 24.27 -7.36
C ARG A 229 18.81 22.80 -7.17
N LEU A 230 19.77 22.49 -6.30
CA LEU A 230 20.21 21.12 -6.05
C LEU A 230 19.08 20.28 -5.45
N LEU A 231 18.34 20.86 -4.51
CA LEU A 231 17.21 20.21 -3.85
C LEU A 231 16.03 20.01 -4.81
N SER A 232 15.73 20.99 -5.68
CA SER A 232 14.75 20.83 -6.79
C SER A 232 15.15 19.74 -7.77
N MET A 233 16.44 19.64 -8.12
CA MET A 233 16.94 18.56 -8.96
C MET A 233 16.69 17.21 -8.28
N GLN A 234 16.98 17.10 -6.97
CA GLN A 234 16.76 15.87 -6.20
C GLN A 234 15.28 15.49 -6.11
N ALA A 235 14.39 16.47 -5.94
CA ALA A 235 12.95 16.26 -6.02
C ALA A 235 12.54 15.65 -7.38
N HIS A 236 12.95 16.26 -8.49
CA HIS A 236 12.68 15.73 -9.83
C HIS A 236 13.25 14.32 -10.05
N ALA A 237 14.43 14.02 -9.52
CA ALA A 237 14.99 12.67 -9.59
C ALA A 237 14.12 11.66 -8.83
N CYS A 238 13.60 12.02 -7.65
CA CYS A 238 12.67 11.18 -6.89
C CYS A 238 11.36 10.94 -7.66
N GLU A 239 10.83 11.97 -8.32
CA GLU A 239 9.65 11.83 -9.18
C GLU A 239 9.91 10.88 -10.36
N GLN A 240 11.04 11.02 -11.04
CA GLN A 240 11.43 10.11 -12.12
C GLN A 240 11.58 8.66 -11.64
N VAL A 241 12.10 8.46 -10.42
CA VAL A 241 12.15 7.12 -9.80
C VAL A 241 10.73 6.59 -9.57
N SER A 242 9.81 7.40 -9.03
CA SER A 242 8.40 7.02 -8.87
C SER A 242 7.78 6.54 -10.18
N GLN A 243 7.91 7.34 -11.24
CA GLN A 243 7.40 7.01 -12.57
C GLN A 243 8.07 5.74 -13.14
N SER A 244 9.38 5.58 -12.93
CA SER A 244 10.11 4.38 -13.38
C SER A 244 9.63 3.10 -12.68
N ILE A 245 9.23 3.19 -11.40
CA ILE A 245 8.68 2.07 -10.62
C ILE A 245 7.31 1.67 -11.18
N ILE A 246 6.44 2.65 -11.44
CA ILE A 246 5.09 2.42 -12.00
C ILE A 246 5.19 1.83 -13.42
N LEU A 247 5.98 2.47 -14.28
CA LEU A 247 6.15 2.08 -15.69
C LEU A 247 7.07 0.87 -15.88
N ARG A 248 7.68 0.35 -14.80
CA ARG A 248 8.66 -0.75 -14.80
C ARG A 248 9.85 -0.52 -15.73
N LYS A 249 10.26 0.74 -15.89
CA LYS A 249 11.43 1.13 -16.68
C LYS A 249 12.66 1.26 -15.78
N GLN A 250 13.85 1.08 -16.34
CA GLN A 250 15.08 1.33 -15.60
C GLN A 250 15.26 2.83 -15.43
N TYR A 251 15.45 3.26 -14.19
CA TYR A 251 15.79 4.64 -13.88
C TYR A 251 17.19 4.98 -14.42
N GLN A 252 17.31 6.11 -15.12
CA GLN A 252 18.58 6.65 -15.61
C GLN A 252 18.88 7.94 -14.85
N HIS A 253 19.94 7.93 -14.05
CA HIS A 253 20.33 9.10 -13.27
C HIS A 253 21.04 10.13 -14.15
N SER A 254 20.66 11.39 -14.05
CA SER A 254 21.25 12.44 -14.88
C SER A 254 22.68 12.78 -14.44
N SER A 255 23.62 12.84 -15.38
CA SER A 255 25.02 13.23 -15.11
C SER A 255 25.17 14.67 -14.59
N ARG A 256 24.13 15.50 -14.80
CA ARG A 256 24.09 16.91 -14.38
C ARG A 256 24.17 17.08 -12.86
N PHE A 257 23.77 16.08 -12.07
CA PHE A 257 23.89 16.12 -10.61
C PHE A 257 25.32 16.30 -10.14
N LYS A 258 26.25 15.53 -10.70
CA LYS A 258 27.67 15.59 -10.31
C LYS A 258 28.24 17.00 -10.51
N ASN A 259 27.90 17.63 -11.63
CA ASN A 259 28.34 18.99 -11.93
C ASN A 259 27.72 20.00 -10.95
N ALA A 260 26.42 19.88 -10.65
CA ALA A 260 25.75 20.77 -9.69
C ALA A 260 26.36 20.69 -8.29
N PHE A 261 26.69 19.49 -7.82
CA PHE A 261 27.41 19.28 -6.55
C PHE A 261 28.80 19.94 -6.56
N ASN A 262 29.61 19.66 -7.60
CA ASN A 262 30.94 20.24 -7.71
C ASN A 262 30.90 21.79 -7.74
N TYR A 263 29.91 22.39 -8.40
CA TYR A 263 29.76 23.84 -8.40
C TYR A 263 29.38 24.40 -7.03
N LEU A 264 28.53 23.71 -6.27
CA LEU A 264 28.17 24.13 -4.92
C LEU A 264 29.37 24.03 -3.96
N GLU A 265 30.12 22.94 -4.03
CA GLU A 265 31.33 22.72 -3.23
C GLU A 265 32.39 23.80 -3.50
N ASN A 266 32.65 24.09 -4.77
CA ASN A 266 33.55 25.19 -5.16
C ASN A 266 33.09 26.56 -4.64
N SER A 267 31.77 26.84 -4.67
CA SER A 267 31.22 28.09 -4.12
C SER A 267 31.38 28.17 -2.59
N LEU A 268 31.16 27.06 -1.88
CA LEU A 268 31.36 26.98 -0.44
C LEU A 268 32.83 27.18 -0.05
N GLU A 269 33.77 26.58 -0.78
CA GLU A 269 35.20 26.78 -0.54
C GLU A 269 35.63 28.23 -0.75
N ARG A 270 35.11 28.90 -1.78
CA ARG A 270 35.40 30.32 -2.03
C ARG A 270 34.90 31.20 -0.90
N LEU A 271 33.69 30.95 -0.40
CA LEU A 271 33.14 31.72 0.71
C LEU A 271 33.88 31.48 2.03
N LYS A 272 34.33 30.24 2.27
CA LYS A 272 35.20 29.94 3.42
C LYS A 272 36.55 30.66 3.33
N LYS A 273 37.13 30.78 2.13
CA LYS A 273 38.37 31.54 1.92
C LYS A 273 38.18 33.04 2.15
N GLN A 274 37.06 33.61 1.69
CA GLN A 274 36.71 35.03 1.91
C GLN A 274 36.40 35.36 3.37
N ALA A 275 35.82 34.42 4.13
CA ALA A 275 35.55 34.61 5.55
C ALA A 275 36.80 34.51 6.44
N ASN A 276 37.89 33.90 5.94
CA ASN A 276 39.15 33.70 6.64
C ASN A 276 40.25 34.70 6.24
N SER A 277 39.95 35.63 5.32
CA SER A 277 40.83 36.70 4.83
C SER A 277 40.36 38.05 5.34
#